data_AF-A0A6M4P6D8-F1
#
_entry.id   AF-A0A6M4P6D8-F1
#
_cell.length_a   1.000
_cell.length_b   1.000
_cell.length_c   1.000
_cell.angle_alpha   90.00
_cell.angle_beta   90.00
_cell.angle_gamma   90.00
#
_symmetry.space_group_name_H-M   'P 1'
#
loop_
_entity.id
_entity.type
_entity.pdbx_description
1 polymer ?
#
loop_
_entity_poly.entity_id
_entity_poly.type
_entity_poly.pdbx_seq_one_letter_code
_entity_poly.pdbx_strand_id
1 'polypeptide(L)'
;MSKHHINWKIDRIGALIELDAPITIIANDWSQTATSLDADLHIGHNDSDPSQPIVVLTLLDGKKFVIGYFPEQNNINIHLDFNEPFLYDKEEFYEELSSFYDKIKEIIKNYLSKRILSIKIGVEVVDYIGDNENAIDKLKSNFDYFSGMDDDIDEVSLKIKKKISDYNDLYIIQMIEICNKERLKIVLDSGMEEFSNRQILSTNIELELILDLENISYEEINIYLDSLKACLVDLVYKDFLL
;
A
#
# COMPACT_ATOMS: atom_id res chain seq x y z
N MET A 1 -21.88 16.72 -13.78
CA MET A 1 -20.92 15.64 -13.51
C MET A 1 -19.71 15.94 -14.36
N SER A 2 -18.64 16.47 -13.76
CA SER A 2 -17.34 16.59 -14.43
C SER A 2 -16.89 15.18 -14.79
N LYS A 3 -16.53 14.94 -16.05
CA LYS A 3 -15.92 13.67 -16.43
C LYS A 3 -14.52 13.68 -15.82
N HIS A 4 -14.25 12.78 -14.89
CA HIS A 4 -12.89 12.57 -14.42
C HIS A 4 -12.06 12.07 -15.61
N HIS A 5 -11.00 12.79 -15.95
CA HIS A 5 -10.05 12.46 -17.01
C HIS A 5 -8.88 11.60 -16.49
N ILE A 6 -8.79 11.40 -15.17
CA ILE A 6 -7.82 10.49 -14.57
C ILE A 6 -8.36 9.06 -14.64
N ASN A 7 -7.53 8.15 -15.15
CA ASN A 7 -7.85 6.74 -15.26
C ASN A 7 -7.09 5.95 -14.20
N TRP A 8 -7.62 5.94 -12.98
CA TRP A 8 -6.96 5.28 -11.85
C TRP A 8 -6.85 3.77 -12.05
N LYS A 9 -5.65 3.26 -11.79
CA LYS A 9 -5.31 1.84 -11.80
C LYS A 9 -4.64 1.48 -10.49
N ILE A 10 -4.86 0.27 -9.99
CA ILE A 10 -4.24 -0.16 -8.74
C ILE A 10 -2.81 -0.60 -9.03
N ASP A 11 -1.84 0.00 -8.33
CA ASP A 11 -0.40 -0.34 -8.43
C ASP A 11 0.06 -1.21 -7.26
N ARG A 12 -0.51 -0.99 -6.07
CA ARG A 12 -0.12 -1.71 -4.85
C ARG A 12 -1.26 -1.78 -3.84
N ILE A 13 -1.30 -2.88 -3.10
CA ILE A 13 -2.02 -3.00 -1.83
C ILE A 13 -0.99 -3.14 -0.72
N GLY A 14 -1.16 -2.43 0.39
CA GLY A 14 -0.18 -2.39 1.47
C GLY A 14 -0.78 -2.49 2.88
N ALA A 15 0.07 -2.90 3.82
CA ALA A 15 -0.21 -2.87 5.25
C ALA A 15 1.05 -2.46 6.02
N LEU A 16 0.92 -1.52 6.95
CA LEU A 16 1.95 -1.17 7.93
C LEU A 16 1.48 -1.63 9.31
N ILE A 17 2.26 -2.49 9.96
CA ILE A 17 1.98 -3.04 11.27
C ILE A 17 3.02 -2.50 12.24
N GLU A 18 2.61 -1.71 13.22
CA GLU A 18 3.49 -1.19 14.26
C GLU A 18 3.50 -2.15 15.45
N LEU A 19 4.68 -2.38 16.02
CA LEU A 19 4.92 -3.37 17.06
C LEU A 19 5.40 -2.74 18.37
N ASP A 20 5.02 -3.35 19.49
CA ASP A 20 5.40 -2.94 20.84
C ASP A 20 6.84 -3.33 21.19
N ALA A 21 7.39 -4.30 20.48
CA ALA A 21 8.72 -4.85 20.70
C ALA A 21 9.33 -5.43 19.40
N PRO A 22 10.67 -5.45 19.31
CA PRO A 22 11.37 -6.06 18.18
C PRO A 22 11.01 -7.54 17.99
N ILE A 23 10.98 -7.98 16.73
CA ILE A 23 10.74 -9.37 16.33
C ILE A 23 11.90 -9.93 15.50
N THR A 24 11.86 -11.24 15.28
CA THR A 24 12.73 -11.95 14.34
C THR A 24 11.92 -12.36 13.12
N ILE A 25 12.42 -12.08 11.93
CA ILE A 25 11.86 -12.59 10.67
C ILE A 25 12.69 -13.77 10.18
N ILE A 26 12.00 -14.87 9.88
CA ILE A 26 12.57 -16.03 9.19
C ILE A 26 12.01 -16.01 7.77
N ALA A 27 12.82 -15.59 6.81
CA ALA A 27 12.37 -15.26 5.46
C ALA A 27 11.47 -16.32 4.80
N ASN A 28 11.92 -17.58 4.74
CA ASN A 28 11.16 -18.64 4.10
C ASN A 28 9.90 -19.01 4.89
N ASP A 29 9.94 -18.99 6.22
CA ASP A 29 8.79 -19.34 7.06
C ASP A 29 7.66 -18.33 6.88
N TRP A 30 8.00 -17.04 6.90
CA TRP A 30 7.07 -15.95 6.67
C TRP A 30 6.55 -15.93 5.23
N SER A 31 7.43 -16.13 4.24
CA SER A 31 7.05 -16.26 2.84
C SER A 31 6.07 -17.42 2.63
N GLN A 32 6.40 -18.62 3.12
CA GLN A 32 5.56 -19.81 2.97
C GLN A 32 4.22 -19.63 3.69
N THR A 33 4.21 -19.04 4.89
CA THR A 33 2.97 -18.75 5.62
C THR A 33 2.05 -17.82 4.82
N ALA A 34 2.63 -16.78 4.21
CA ALA A 34 1.85 -15.77 3.50
C ALA A 34 1.49 -16.19 2.06
N THR A 35 2.29 -17.00 1.40
CA THR A 35 2.17 -17.22 -0.06
C THR A 35 2.15 -18.68 -0.47
N SER A 36 2.41 -19.61 0.46
CA SER A 36 2.70 -21.03 0.17
C SER A 36 3.93 -21.26 -0.71
N LEU A 37 4.80 -20.25 -0.87
CA LEU A 37 6.03 -20.31 -1.65
C LEU A 37 7.23 -19.89 -0.79
N ASP A 38 8.41 -20.40 -1.14
CA ASP A 38 9.68 -19.91 -0.59
C ASP A 38 9.95 -18.47 -1.05
N ALA A 39 10.79 -17.76 -0.29
CA ALA A 39 11.21 -16.42 -0.69
C ALA A 39 12.15 -16.50 -1.91
N ASP A 40 11.86 -15.73 -2.95
CA ASP A 40 12.74 -15.56 -4.11
C ASP A 40 13.95 -14.67 -3.78
N LEU A 41 13.76 -13.71 -2.86
CA LEU A 41 14.81 -12.82 -2.40
C LEU A 41 14.70 -12.56 -0.91
N HIS A 42 15.86 -12.54 -0.25
CA HIS A 42 16.00 -12.13 1.14
C HIS A 42 17.20 -11.21 1.31
N ILE A 43 16.94 -10.00 1.80
CA ILE A 43 17.93 -9.05 2.29
C ILE A 43 17.88 -9.13 3.82
N GLY A 44 18.91 -9.73 4.42
CA GLY A 44 18.99 -9.95 5.86
C GLY A 44 19.38 -8.71 6.65
N HIS A 45 19.28 -8.80 7.98
CA HIS A 45 19.70 -7.74 8.89
C HIS A 45 21.22 -7.51 8.81
N ASN A 46 21.61 -6.24 8.82
CA ASN A 46 23.01 -5.84 8.91
C ASN A 46 23.32 -5.32 10.31
N ASP A 47 24.03 -6.12 11.12
CA ASP A 47 24.41 -5.76 12.49
C ASP A 47 25.26 -4.47 12.58
N SER A 48 25.90 -4.07 11.48
CA SER A 48 26.70 -2.83 11.41
C SER A 48 25.89 -1.58 11.07
N ASP A 49 24.65 -1.74 10.62
CA ASP A 49 23.72 -0.67 10.27
C ASP A 49 22.29 -1.08 10.66
N PRO A 50 21.89 -0.85 11.94
CA PRO A 50 20.60 -1.28 12.46
C PRO A 50 19.40 -0.61 11.78
N SER A 51 19.63 0.48 11.04
CA SER A 51 18.63 1.19 10.24
C SER A 51 18.23 0.43 8.97
N GLN A 52 19.02 -0.57 8.55
CA GLN A 52 18.71 -1.36 7.36
C GLN A 52 17.53 -2.30 7.60
N PRO A 53 16.51 -2.26 6.72
CA PRO A 53 15.38 -3.17 6.84
C PRO A 53 15.78 -4.60 6.47
N ILE A 54 15.11 -5.55 7.11
CA ILE A 54 15.04 -6.92 6.59
C ILE A 54 13.97 -6.93 5.49
N VAL A 55 14.31 -7.40 4.30
CA VAL A 55 13.35 -7.48 3.18
C VAL A 55 13.23 -8.92 2.70
N VAL A 56 12.01 -9.42 2.64
CA VAL A 56 11.65 -10.72 2.08
C VAL A 56 10.73 -10.46 0.90
N LEU A 57 11.03 -11.03 -0.26
CA LEU A 57 10.24 -10.90 -1.46
C LEU A 57 9.94 -12.27 -2.06
N THR A 58 8.68 -12.43 -2.45
CA THR A 58 8.15 -13.61 -3.11
C THR A 58 7.48 -13.18 -4.41
N LEU A 59 7.88 -13.77 -5.52
CA LEU A 59 7.27 -13.58 -6.83
C LEU A 59 5.99 -14.42 -6.90
N LEU A 60 4.91 -13.74 -7.25
CA LEU A 60 3.63 -14.35 -7.58
C LEU A 60 3.36 -14.13 -9.06
N ASP A 61 2.47 -14.91 -9.67
CA ASP A 61 2.13 -14.72 -11.07
C ASP A 61 1.60 -13.29 -11.30
N GLY A 62 2.36 -12.48 -12.06
CA GLY A 62 2.07 -11.08 -12.33
C GLY A 62 2.24 -10.09 -11.15
N LYS A 63 2.72 -10.53 -9.97
CA LYS A 63 2.75 -9.70 -8.75
C LYS A 63 3.97 -10.00 -7.87
N LYS A 64 4.23 -9.15 -6.88
CA LYS A 64 5.31 -9.34 -5.90
C LYS A 64 4.76 -9.14 -4.51
N PHE A 65 4.89 -10.14 -3.65
CA PHE A 65 4.58 -10.01 -2.25
C PHE A 65 5.87 -9.67 -1.49
N VAL A 66 5.87 -8.56 -0.76
CA VAL A 66 7.05 -8.02 -0.11
C VAL A 66 6.75 -7.83 1.37
N ILE A 67 7.65 -8.31 2.23
CA ILE A 67 7.65 -8.05 3.68
C ILE A 67 8.94 -7.30 4.00
N GLY A 68 8.83 -6.06 4.45
CA GLY A 68 9.93 -5.25 4.97
C GLY A 68 9.78 -5.06 6.47
N TYR A 69 10.77 -5.43 7.26
CA TYR A 69 10.81 -5.13 8.70
C TYR A 69 11.87 -4.10 8.99
N PHE A 70 11.50 -3.04 9.70
CA PHE A 70 12.37 -1.92 10.06
C PHE A 70 12.64 -1.98 11.57
N PRO A 71 13.78 -2.56 12.00
CA PRO A 71 14.02 -2.84 13.41
C PRO A 71 14.05 -1.59 14.29
N GLU A 72 14.61 -0.48 13.81
CA GLU A 72 14.65 0.78 14.58
C GLU A 72 13.26 1.38 14.82
N GLN A 73 12.32 1.12 13.91
CA GLN A 73 10.97 1.66 13.97
C GLN A 73 9.97 0.67 14.57
N ASN A 74 10.42 -0.57 14.83
CA ASN A 74 9.57 -1.70 15.24
C ASN A 74 8.30 -1.81 14.40
N ASN A 75 8.41 -1.68 13.08
CA ASN A 75 7.27 -1.83 12.18
C ASN A 75 7.58 -2.82 11.06
N ILE A 76 6.52 -3.42 10.55
CA ILE A 76 6.53 -4.29 9.39
C ILE A 76 5.70 -3.61 8.32
N ASN A 77 6.30 -3.40 7.15
CA ASN A 77 5.61 -2.97 5.97
C ASN A 77 5.43 -4.15 5.01
N ILE A 78 4.19 -4.48 4.66
CA ILE A 78 3.84 -5.62 3.81
C ILE A 78 3.10 -5.10 2.59
N HIS A 79 3.57 -5.42 1.40
CA HIS A 79 2.95 -4.97 0.16
C HIS A 79 2.70 -6.12 -0.81
N LEU A 80 1.65 -5.97 -1.62
CA LEU A 80 1.42 -6.70 -2.86
C LEU A 80 1.54 -5.70 -4.01
N ASP A 81 2.66 -5.77 -4.73
CA ASP A 81 2.97 -4.91 -5.87
C ASP A 81 2.54 -5.60 -7.15
N PHE A 82 1.81 -4.90 -8.02
CA PHE A 82 1.43 -5.41 -9.32
C PHE A 82 2.53 -5.11 -10.36
N ASN A 83 2.83 -6.07 -11.25
CA ASN A 83 3.92 -5.88 -12.23
C ASN A 83 3.64 -4.73 -13.21
N GLU A 84 2.37 -4.52 -13.54
CA GLU A 84 1.83 -3.35 -14.22
C GLU A 84 0.61 -2.85 -13.44
N PRO A 85 0.30 -1.56 -13.41
CA PRO A 85 -0.96 -1.09 -12.86
C PRO A 85 -2.14 -1.65 -13.63
N PHE A 86 -3.03 -2.30 -12.91
CA PHE A 86 -4.19 -2.99 -13.48
C PHE A 86 -5.48 -2.26 -13.09
N LEU A 87 -6.47 -2.38 -13.97
CA LEU A 87 -7.80 -1.80 -13.80
C LEU A 87 -8.71 -2.94 -13.38
N TYR A 88 -9.27 -2.85 -12.18
CA TYR A 88 -10.14 -3.86 -11.62
C TYR A 88 -11.60 -3.40 -11.67
N ASP A 89 -12.52 -4.31 -11.99
CA ASP A 89 -13.90 -4.13 -11.56
C ASP A 89 -14.03 -4.34 -10.03
N LYS A 90 -15.17 -4.00 -9.44
CA LYS A 90 -15.33 -4.05 -7.98
C LYS A 90 -15.09 -5.44 -7.42
N GLU A 91 -15.51 -6.48 -8.14
CA GLU A 91 -15.46 -7.87 -7.69
C GLU A 91 -14.02 -8.36 -7.69
N GLU A 92 -13.30 -8.16 -8.79
CA GLU A 92 -11.89 -8.54 -8.89
C GLU A 92 -11.02 -7.80 -7.87
N PHE A 93 -11.25 -6.50 -7.65
CA PHE A 93 -10.53 -5.76 -6.59
C PHE A 93 -10.82 -6.32 -5.20
N TYR A 94 -12.09 -6.65 -4.93
CA TYR A 94 -12.48 -7.25 -3.65
C TYR A 94 -11.81 -8.61 -3.43
N GLU A 95 -11.68 -9.43 -4.47
CA GLU A 95 -11.00 -10.72 -4.40
C GLU A 95 -9.51 -10.57 -4.09
N GLU A 96 -8.81 -9.67 -4.78
CA GLU A 96 -7.39 -9.39 -4.54
C GLU A 96 -7.15 -8.84 -3.14
N LEU A 97 -7.97 -7.89 -2.70
CA LEU A 97 -7.89 -7.33 -1.37
C LEU A 97 -8.17 -8.41 -0.33
N SER A 98 -9.16 -9.27 -0.55
CA SER A 98 -9.45 -10.39 0.36
C SER A 98 -8.28 -11.36 0.44
N SER A 99 -7.70 -11.75 -0.70
CA SER A 99 -6.52 -12.59 -0.74
C SER A 99 -5.37 -11.96 0.04
N PHE A 100 -5.06 -10.69 -0.18
CA PHE A 100 -4.01 -9.99 0.56
C PHE A 100 -4.27 -10.00 2.07
N TYR A 101 -5.50 -9.74 2.50
CA TYR A 101 -5.84 -9.67 3.93
C TYR A 101 -5.74 -11.03 4.60
N ASP A 102 -6.11 -12.12 3.92
CA ASP A 102 -5.95 -13.46 4.47
C ASP A 102 -4.47 -13.77 4.73
N LYS A 103 -3.56 -13.32 3.85
CA LYS A 103 -2.11 -13.44 4.07
C LYS A 103 -1.64 -12.66 5.30
N ILE A 104 -2.13 -11.44 5.47
CA ILE A 104 -1.82 -10.60 6.65
C ILE A 104 -2.34 -11.27 7.93
N LYS A 105 -3.57 -11.78 7.91
CA LYS A 105 -4.17 -12.50 9.05
C LYS A 105 -3.35 -13.72 9.45
N GLU A 106 -2.87 -14.51 8.48
CA GLU A 106 -2.01 -15.66 8.77
C GLU A 106 -0.66 -15.23 9.38
N ILE A 107 -0.03 -14.15 8.89
CA ILE A 107 1.19 -13.61 9.52
C ILE A 107 0.89 -13.18 10.96
N ILE A 108 -0.18 -12.43 11.18
CA ILE A 108 -0.54 -11.92 12.50
C ILE A 108 -0.79 -13.07 13.49
N LYS A 109 -1.59 -14.05 13.08
CA LYS A 109 -1.96 -15.21 13.89
C LYS A 109 -0.73 -15.99 14.34
N ASN A 110 0.17 -16.28 13.39
CA ASN A 110 1.29 -17.17 13.63
C ASN A 110 2.47 -16.47 14.33
N TYR A 111 2.66 -15.16 14.11
CA TYR A 111 3.87 -14.47 14.56
C TYR A 111 3.64 -13.26 15.48
N LEU A 112 2.50 -12.57 15.42
CA LEU A 112 2.35 -11.22 15.97
C LEU A 112 1.21 -11.01 16.97
N SER A 113 0.39 -12.02 17.25
CA SER A 113 -0.91 -11.93 17.96
C SER A 113 -0.95 -11.23 19.33
N LYS A 114 0.18 -10.75 19.88
CA LYS A 114 0.27 -10.00 21.14
C LYS A 114 1.20 -8.79 21.10
N ARG A 115 1.72 -8.43 19.93
CA ARG A 115 2.77 -7.41 19.78
C ARG A 115 2.32 -6.20 18.96
N ILE A 116 1.08 -6.16 18.50
CA ILE A 116 0.63 -5.16 17.55
C ILE A 116 0.08 -3.94 18.29
N LEU A 117 0.63 -2.78 17.99
CA LEU A 117 0.16 -1.46 18.46
C LEU A 117 -0.90 -0.88 17.52
N SER A 118 -0.66 -1.00 16.22
CA SER A 118 -1.54 -0.44 15.19
C SER A 118 -1.38 -1.20 13.89
N ILE A 119 -2.42 -1.18 13.07
CA ILE A 119 -2.41 -1.69 11.70
C ILE A 119 -2.97 -0.61 10.80
N LYS A 120 -2.17 -0.18 9.84
CA LYS A 120 -2.60 0.61 8.69
C LYS A 120 -2.70 -0.30 7.50
N ILE A 121 -3.73 -0.12 6.69
CA ILE A 121 -3.88 -0.81 5.41
C ILE A 121 -4.27 0.19 4.35
N GLY A 122 -3.80 0.00 3.14
CA GLY A 122 -4.06 0.95 2.09
C GLY A 122 -3.85 0.40 0.70
N VAL A 123 -4.22 1.23 -0.27
CA VAL A 123 -4.04 0.98 -1.69
C VAL A 123 -3.37 2.19 -2.30
N GLU A 124 -2.38 1.94 -3.13
CA GLU A 124 -1.79 2.92 -4.04
C GLU A 124 -2.46 2.75 -5.40
N VAL A 125 -3.11 3.82 -5.88
CA VAL A 125 -3.63 3.87 -7.24
C VAL A 125 -2.87 4.93 -8.03
N VAL A 126 -2.66 4.66 -9.31
CA VAL A 126 -1.85 5.47 -10.21
C VAL A 126 -2.55 5.68 -11.55
N ASP A 127 -2.22 6.78 -12.21
CA ASP A 127 -2.51 7.01 -13.61
C ASP A 127 -1.22 7.37 -14.34
N TYR A 128 -0.96 6.72 -15.48
CA TYR A 128 0.18 7.03 -16.33
C TYR A 128 -0.19 8.14 -17.28
N ILE A 129 0.62 9.18 -17.28
CA ILE A 129 0.45 10.31 -18.16
C ILE A 129 1.05 9.96 -19.52
N GLY A 130 0.24 10.08 -20.57
CA GLY A 130 0.71 9.81 -21.92
C GLY A 130 1.81 10.80 -22.34
N ASP A 131 2.66 10.41 -23.28
CA ASP A 131 3.84 11.19 -23.70
C ASP A 131 3.55 12.64 -24.19
N ASN A 132 2.28 12.96 -24.47
CA ASN A 132 1.82 14.29 -24.91
C ASN A 132 0.89 14.99 -23.89
N GLU A 133 0.71 14.42 -22.69
CA GLU A 133 -0.10 14.98 -21.62
C GLU A 133 0.80 15.57 -20.52
N ASN A 134 0.31 16.59 -19.82
CA ASN A 134 0.98 17.16 -18.64
C ASN A 134 0.23 16.72 -17.37
N ALA A 135 0.94 16.11 -16.43
CA ALA A 135 0.39 15.66 -15.16
C ALA A 135 -0.28 16.81 -14.37
N ILE A 136 0.32 18.00 -14.36
CA ILE A 136 -0.20 19.19 -13.66
C ILE A 136 -1.51 19.67 -14.29
N ASP A 137 -1.62 19.70 -15.62
CA ASP A 137 -2.85 20.05 -16.32
C ASP A 137 -3.96 19.02 -16.05
N LYS A 138 -3.59 17.74 -16.01
CA LYS A 138 -4.51 16.65 -15.64
C LYS A 138 -5.00 16.80 -14.19
N LEU A 139 -4.13 17.20 -13.26
CA LEU A 139 -4.53 17.50 -11.89
C LEU A 139 -5.48 18.70 -11.79
N LYS A 140 -5.14 19.82 -12.43
CA LYS A 140 -5.96 21.05 -12.46
C LYS A 140 -7.36 20.81 -13.00
N SER A 141 -7.47 19.97 -14.03
CA SER A 141 -8.74 19.64 -14.67
C SER A 141 -9.61 18.67 -13.88
N ASN A 142 -9.04 17.93 -12.93
CA ASN A 142 -9.77 16.92 -12.14
C ASN A 142 -10.02 17.34 -10.69
N PHE A 143 -9.26 18.30 -10.18
CA PHE A 143 -9.32 18.73 -8.78
C PHE A 143 -9.30 20.26 -8.66
N ASP A 144 -10.46 20.84 -8.35
CA ASP A 144 -10.67 22.30 -8.30
C ASP A 144 -9.67 23.02 -7.38
N TYR A 145 -9.21 22.37 -6.31
CA TYR A 145 -8.27 22.94 -5.36
C TYR A 145 -6.85 23.15 -5.94
N PHE A 146 -6.54 22.60 -7.12
CA PHE A 146 -5.30 22.86 -7.85
C PHE A 146 -5.43 23.88 -8.97
N SER A 147 -6.64 24.39 -9.25
CA SER A 147 -6.91 25.27 -10.40
C SER A 147 -6.05 26.55 -10.47
N GLY A 148 -5.50 27.00 -9.33
CA GLY A 148 -4.62 28.17 -9.24
C GLY A 148 -3.11 27.86 -9.18
N MET A 149 -2.69 26.61 -9.37
CA MET A 149 -1.27 26.26 -9.40
C MET A 149 -0.60 26.76 -10.68
N ASP A 150 0.71 27.02 -10.64
CA ASP A 150 1.51 27.36 -11.82
C ASP A 150 1.76 26.11 -12.69
N ASP A 151 2.08 26.30 -13.98
CA ASP A 151 2.28 25.20 -14.95
C ASP A 151 3.69 24.60 -14.89
N ASP A 152 4.64 25.29 -14.26
CA ASP A 152 6.07 24.97 -14.18
C ASP A 152 6.46 24.28 -12.86
N ILE A 153 5.49 23.70 -12.15
CA ILE A 153 5.74 22.97 -10.91
C ILE A 153 6.24 21.55 -11.21
N ASP A 154 7.45 21.25 -10.74
CA ASP A 154 8.08 19.94 -10.90
C ASP A 154 7.38 18.84 -10.09
N GLU A 155 6.98 19.14 -8.85
CA GLU A 155 6.33 18.20 -7.94
C GLU A 155 5.25 18.90 -7.11
N VAL A 156 4.10 18.23 -7.00
CA VAL A 156 3.06 18.55 -6.03
C VAL A 156 3.03 17.42 -5.02
N SER A 157 2.73 17.73 -3.77
CA SER A 157 2.25 16.77 -2.77
C SER A 157 1.17 17.48 -1.97
N LEU A 158 -0.04 16.94 -2.02
CA LEU A 158 -1.13 17.32 -1.13
C LEU A 158 -1.28 16.20 -0.11
N LYS A 159 -1.69 16.50 1.11
CA LYS A 159 -2.08 15.48 2.08
C LYS A 159 -3.39 15.89 2.69
N ILE A 160 -4.48 15.38 2.13
CA ILE A 160 -5.80 15.52 2.75
C ILE A 160 -5.87 14.50 3.87
N LYS A 161 -6.35 14.88 5.05
CA LYS A 161 -6.73 13.95 6.10
C LYS A 161 -8.20 14.16 6.39
N LYS A 162 -9.02 13.14 6.14
CA LYS A 162 -10.45 13.21 6.40
C LYS A 162 -10.88 12.01 7.22
N LYS A 163 -11.51 12.28 8.36
CA LYS A 163 -12.27 11.28 9.11
C LYS A 163 -13.55 11.00 8.33
N ILE A 164 -13.69 9.81 7.77
CA ILE A 164 -14.85 9.47 6.92
C ILE A 164 -15.93 8.65 7.64
N SER A 165 -15.60 7.99 8.76
CA SER A 165 -16.58 7.33 9.62
C SER A 165 -16.06 7.22 11.05
N ASP A 166 -16.99 7.01 11.97
CA ASP A 166 -16.75 6.42 13.29
C ASP A 166 -17.31 5.00 13.22
N TYR A 167 -16.45 4.00 13.05
CA TYR A 167 -16.85 2.59 13.11
C TYR A 167 -16.02 1.90 14.19
N ASN A 168 -16.62 1.66 15.37
CA ASN A 168 -15.92 1.05 16.51
C ASN A 168 -14.57 1.72 16.82
N ASP A 169 -14.55 3.04 16.99
CA ASP A 169 -13.35 3.84 17.31
C ASP A 169 -12.23 3.84 16.25
N LEU A 170 -12.49 3.31 15.04
CA LEU A 170 -11.60 3.40 13.88
C LEU A 170 -11.55 4.81 13.30
N TYR A 171 -10.34 5.40 13.27
CA TYR A 171 -10.07 6.62 12.53
C TYR A 171 -9.63 6.27 11.11
N ILE A 172 -10.59 6.27 10.19
CA ILE A 172 -10.23 6.19 8.78
C ILE A 172 -9.70 7.55 8.34
N ILE A 173 -8.41 7.61 7.99
CA ILE A 173 -7.74 8.81 7.48
C ILE A 173 -7.44 8.61 6.00
N GLN A 174 -8.33 9.05 5.12
CA GLN A 174 -7.99 9.16 3.70
C GLN A 174 -6.76 10.07 3.57
N MET A 175 -5.71 9.61 2.89
CA MET A 175 -4.45 10.34 2.67
C MET A 175 -4.12 10.45 1.19
N ILE A 176 -4.76 11.38 0.49
CA ILE A 176 -4.46 11.62 -0.93
C ILE A 176 -3.11 12.32 -1.00
N GLU A 177 -2.07 11.56 -1.37
CA GLU A 177 -0.75 12.07 -1.75
C GLU A 177 -0.61 12.02 -3.27
N ILE A 178 -0.77 13.17 -3.90
CA ILE A 178 -0.62 13.32 -5.34
C ILE A 178 0.80 13.72 -5.63
N CYS A 179 1.58 12.83 -6.24
CA CYS A 179 2.96 13.06 -6.63
C CYS A 179 3.08 13.01 -8.16
N ASN A 180 3.76 13.99 -8.76
CA ASN A 180 4.17 13.97 -10.16
C ASN A 180 5.69 13.69 -10.23
N LYS A 181 6.08 12.42 -10.17
CA LYS A 181 7.48 12.01 -10.30
C LYS A 181 7.66 11.01 -11.42
N GLU A 182 8.82 11.06 -12.07
CA GLU A 182 9.35 9.92 -12.81
C GLU A 182 9.62 8.80 -11.79
N ARG A 183 8.94 7.66 -11.90
CA ARG A 183 9.24 6.52 -11.04
C ARG A 183 10.50 5.82 -11.54
N LEU A 184 11.52 5.77 -10.69
CA LEU A 184 12.60 4.79 -10.83
C LEU A 184 12.02 3.40 -10.47
N LYS A 185 11.63 2.61 -11.47
CA LYS A 185 11.27 1.19 -11.23
C LYS A 185 12.56 0.39 -11.12
N ILE A 186 12.92 -0.02 -9.90
CA ILE A 186 14.01 -1.00 -9.72
C ILE A 186 13.46 -2.37 -10.13
N VAL A 187 13.68 -2.74 -11.39
CA VAL A 187 13.43 -4.09 -11.89
C VAL A 187 14.60 -4.96 -11.45
N LEU A 188 14.37 -5.81 -10.45
CA LEU A 188 15.28 -6.91 -10.13
C LEU A 188 15.02 -8.05 -11.13
N ASP A 189 15.40 -7.83 -12.39
CA ASP A 189 15.74 -8.91 -13.30
C ASP A 189 16.82 -8.43 -14.29
N SER A 190 17.74 -9.34 -14.57
CA SER A 190 19.09 -9.18 -15.11
C SER A 190 19.15 -8.99 -16.63
N GLY A 191 18.34 -8.09 -17.17
CA GLY A 191 18.39 -7.70 -18.58
C GLY A 191 18.06 -6.22 -18.71
N MET A 192 18.97 -5.47 -19.33
CA MET A 192 18.79 -4.03 -19.61
C MET A 192 17.41 -3.74 -20.21
N GLU A 193 16.54 -3.08 -19.46
CA GLU A 193 15.41 -2.37 -20.03
C GLU A 193 15.44 -0.91 -19.58
N GLU A 194 15.22 -0.03 -20.56
CA GLU A 194 15.36 1.41 -20.48
C GLU A 194 14.50 2.02 -19.37
N PHE A 195 15.08 2.98 -18.65
CA PHE A 195 14.32 3.84 -17.73
C PHE A 195 13.20 4.52 -18.51
N SER A 196 11.94 4.20 -18.21
CA SER A 196 10.80 4.91 -18.78
C SER A 196 10.57 6.17 -17.95
N ASN A 197 10.94 7.34 -18.50
CA ASN A 197 10.68 8.67 -17.93
C ASN A 197 9.20 9.06 -18.08
N ARG A 198 8.28 8.21 -17.62
CA ARG A 198 6.84 8.49 -17.65
C ARG A 198 6.45 9.29 -16.42
N GLN A 199 5.77 10.41 -16.64
CA GLN A 199 5.06 11.12 -15.59
C GLN A 199 3.93 10.24 -15.06
N ILE A 200 3.75 10.24 -13.75
CA ILE A 200 2.74 9.43 -13.05
C ILE A 200 2.02 10.35 -12.08
N LEU A 201 0.70 10.19 -11.97
CA LEU A 201 -0.06 10.66 -10.83
C LEU A 201 -0.32 9.47 -9.93
N SER A 202 0.19 9.48 -8.72
CA SER A 202 -0.16 8.49 -7.70
C SER A 202 -1.11 9.07 -6.67
N THR A 203 -1.84 8.22 -5.96
CA THR A 203 -2.54 8.56 -4.73
C THR A 203 -2.62 7.34 -3.85
N ASN A 204 -2.34 7.54 -2.56
CA ASN A 204 -2.51 6.53 -1.53
C ASN A 204 -3.86 6.70 -0.85
N ILE A 205 -4.47 5.60 -0.44
CA ILE A 205 -5.68 5.59 0.38
C ILE A 205 -5.40 4.65 1.52
N GLU A 206 -5.30 5.17 2.73
CA GLU A 206 -4.94 4.41 3.91
C GLU A 206 -6.07 4.48 4.95
N LEU A 207 -6.26 3.39 5.70
CA LEU A 207 -7.12 3.32 6.86
C LEU A 207 -6.25 2.86 8.04
N GLU A 208 -6.42 3.48 9.21
CA GLU A 208 -5.64 3.19 10.40
C GLU A 208 -6.53 2.63 11.51
N LEU A 209 -6.12 1.49 12.06
CA LEU A 209 -6.62 0.93 13.30
C LEU A 209 -5.56 1.09 14.37
N ILE A 210 -5.89 1.87 15.41
CA ILE A 210 -5.09 2.00 16.62
C ILE A 210 -5.68 1.02 17.64
N LEU A 211 -4.85 0.10 18.14
CA LEU A 211 -5.27 -0.89 19.12
C LEU A 211 -4.99 -0.35 20.52
N ASP A 212 -5.98 -0.41 21.41
CA ASP A 212 -5.72 -0.18 22.84
C ASP A 212 -4.92 -1.38 23.38
N LEU A 213 -3.85 -1.07 24.12
CA LEU A 213 -2.72 -1.96 24.37
C LEU A 213 -3.02 -3.08 25.38
N GLU A 214 -4.16 -2.99 26.07
CA GLU A 214 -4.50 -3.93 27.12
C GLU A 214 -5.44 -5.03 26.61
N ASN A 215 -4.86 -6.00 25.88
CA ASN A 215 -5.41 -7.34 25.61
C ASN A 215 -6.43 -7.48 24.47
N ILE A 216 -6.17 -6.90 23.30
CA ILE A 216 -6.92 -7.29 22.09
C ILE A 216 -6.52 -8.71 21.64
N SER A 217 -7.52 -9.58 21.48
CA SER A 217 -7.35 -10.94 20.95
C SER A 217 -7.16 -10.96 19.44
N TYR A 218 -6.60 -12.05 18.91
CA TYR A 218 -6.49 -12.25 17.46
C TYR A 218 -7.88 -12.22 16.78
N GLU A 219 -8.89 -12.79 17.43
CA GLU A 219 -10.27 -12.78 16.95
C GLU A 219 -10.81 -11.36 16.81
N GLU A 220 -10.50 -10.47 17.74
CA GLU A 220 -10.86 -9.05 17.66
C GLU A 220 -10.11 -8.34 16.54
N ILE A 221 -8.79 -8.55 16.41
CA ILE A 221 -8.00 -8.01 15.29
C ILE A 221 -8.62 -8.43 13.95
N ASN A 222 -9.01 -9.71 13.82
CA ASN A 222 -9.60 -10.24 12.61
C ASN A 222 -10.91 -9.53 12.23
N ILE A 223 -11.79 -9.26 13.21
CA ILE A 223 -13.04 -8.51 13.00
C ILE A 223 -12.75 -7.08 12.53
N TYR A 224 -11.76 -6.42 13.13
CA TYR A 224 -11.39 -5.06 12.73
C TYR A 224 -10.78 -5.02 11.32
N LEU A 225 -9.91 -5.97 10.99
CA LEU A 225 -9.34 -6.09 9.64
C LEU A 225 -10.43 -6.29 8.59
N ASP A 226 -11.43 -7.12 8.84
CA ASP A 226 -12.55 -7.29 7.90
C ASP A 226 -13.38 -6.01 7.74
N SER A 227 -13.54 -5.24 8.81
CA SER A 227 -14.24 -3.95 8.76
C SER A 227 -13.48 -2.91 7.94
N LEU A 228 -12.15 -2.82 8.15
CA LEU A 228 -11.31 -1.92 7.38
C LEU A 228 -11.27 -2.33 5.89
N LYS A 229 -11.17 -3.63 5.59
CA LYS A 229 -11.26 -4.16 4.22
C LYS A 229 -12.50 -3.66 3.49
N ALA A 230 -13.66 -3.82 4.12
CA ALA A 230 -14.93 -3.40 3.55
C ALA A 230 -14.97 -1.88 3.31
N CYS A 231 -14.44 -1.09 4.24
CA CYS A 231 -14.34 0.36 4.08
C CYS A 231 -13.43 0.75 2.91
N LEU A 232 -12.27 0.09 2.77
CA LEU A 232 -11.29 0.39 1.73
C LEU A 232 -11.84 0.10 0.34
N VAL A 233 -12.55 -1.03 0.17
CA VAL A 233 -13.24 -1.39 -1.08
C VAL A 233 -14.22 -0.32 -1.49
N ASP A 234 -15.05 0.11 -0.55
CA ASP A 234 -16.08 1.10 -0.82
C ASP A 234 -15.49 2.47 -1.15
N LEU A 235 -14.39 2.88 -0.51
CA LEU A 235 -13.68 4.13 -0.81
C LEU A 235 -13.03 4.11 -2.20
N VAL A 236 -12.17 3.12 -2.46
CA VAL A 236 -11.43 3.03 -3.73
C VAL A 236 -12.42 2.96 -4.89
N TYR A 237 -13.48 2.14 -4.76
CA TYR A 237 -14.43 1.99 -5.85
C TYR A 237 -15.30 3.22 -6.06
N LYS A 238 -15.81 3.87 -5.00
CA LYS A 238 -16.68 5.05 -5.14
C LYS A 238 -15.94 6.29 -5.58
N ASP A 239 -14.72 6.49 -5.11
CA ASP A 239 -14.01 7.75 -5.27
C ASP A 239 -12.96 7.73 -6.41
N PHE A 240 -12.55 6.54 -6.89
CA PHE A 240 -11.45 6.42 -7.87
C PHE A 240 -11.75 5.52 -9.08
N LEU A 241 -12.60 4.49 -8.97
CA LEU A 241 -12.84 3.56 -10.08
C LEU A 241 -14.20 3.75 -10.80
N LEU A 242 -15.06 4.67 -10.33
CA LEU A 242 -16.32 5.09 -10.96
C LEU A 242 -16.23 6.51 -11.54
#